data_AF-A0A2S2P0W6-F1
#
_entry.id   AF-A0A2S2P0W6-F1
#
_cell.length_a   1.000
_cell.length_b   1.000
_cell.length_c   1.000
_cell.angle_alpha   90.00
_cell.angle_beta   90.00
_cell.angle_gamma   90.00
#
_symmetry.space_group_name_H-M   'P 1'
#
loop_
_entity.id
_entity.type
_entity.pdbx_description
1 polymer ?
#
loop_
_entity_poly.entity_id
_entity_poly.type
_entity_poly.pdbx_seq_one_letter_code
_entity_poly.pdbx_strand_id
1 'polypeptide(L)'
;MMTIATTLATSSLVDILRKPFRRKSVPNSGNGNLSMDSNSVQNNNSAITTTTPSSGVGPQNSDNSNHYHSDSLDGNDGSVIVDMRPIVTPVPFADNNSNNFLPSVVGSSVKSLIEEEWFHGVLPREEVVRLLTKEGDFLVRETTRNDENQTVLSVCWGGHKHFIVQTTSEGEFRFEGPSFPTIQELITYQYQSALPVTSRSGAILRQPIPRERWELNNDDVLLLEKIGRGNFGDVYKARLRSTNKEAAVKTCRVTVPDEHKKKFLQEGRILKQYDHPNVVKLIGICVQKQPIMIVMELVAGGSLLSYLRNNSKTLSVLQLVSMCRDAAAGMMYLESKNCIHRDLAARNCLVDDKNIVKISDFGMSREEEEYIVSDGMKQIPIKWTAPEALNFGKYTTLCDVWSYGVLCWEIFAKGGTPYSGLSNSKAREKIDTGYRMPAPEGTPEEIYRLMLQCWQYQPENRPHFDRIYATMESLVKSLSPVSPKMR
;
A
#
# COMPACT_ATOMS: atom_id res chain seq x y z
N MET A 1 -18.66 33.32 -9.30
CA MET A 1 -17.85 32.84 -10.44
C MET A 1 -16.48 32.47 -9.88
N MET A 2 -15.97 31.25 -9.80
CA MET A 2 -16.20 29.97 -10.48
C MET A 2 -16.20 28.86 -9.41
N THR A 3 -17.26 28.06 -9.37
CA THR A 3 -17.39 26.84 -8.56
C THR A 3 -17.12 25.67 -9.50
N ILE A 4 -16.12 24.81 -9.24
CA ILE A 4 -15.97 23.55 -9.97
C ILE A 4 -16.41 22.40 -9.07
N ALA A 5 -17.45 21.74 -9.56
CA ALA A 5 -18.26 20.72 -8.95
C ALA A 5 -17.47 19.46 -8.55
N THR A 6 -17.74 19.01 -7.34
CA THR A 6 -17.72 17.58 -7.00
C THR A 6 -19.18 17.15 -6.91
N THR A 7 -19.51 15.99 -7.47
CA THR A 7 -20.80 15.24 -7.45
C THR A 7 -21.50 15.15 -8.81
N LEU A 8 -21.84 13.91 -9.19
CA LEU A 8 -22.47 13.39 -10.42
C LEU A 8 -21.54 12.95 -11.57
N ALA A 9 -20.81 11.86 -11.34
CA ALA A 9 -20.31 10.97 -12.41
C ALA A 9 -20.19 9.52 -11.92
N THR A 10 -21.23 8.95 -11.31
CA THR A 10 -21.21 7.54 -10.86
C THR A 10 -21.67 6.54 -11.93
N SER A 11 -22.34 6.98 -13.01
CA SER A 11 -22.70 6.10 -14.14
C SER A 11 -21.54 5.89 -15.12
N SER A 12 -20.91 6.97 -15.59
CA SER A 12 -19.95 6.93 -16.72
C SER A 12 -18.71 6.06 -16.47
N LEU A 13 -18.11 6.11 -15.28
CA LEU A 13 -16.90 5.32 -14.96
C LEU A 13 -17.21 3.82 -14.83
N VAL A 14 -18.34 3.46 -14.21
CA VAL A 14 -18.78 2.07 -14.09
C VAL A 14 -19.10 1.48 -15.47
N ASP A 15 -19.69 2.28 -16.37
CA ASP A 15 -20.01 1.86 -17.74
C ASP A 15 -18.76 1.70 -18.63
N ILE A 16 -17.71 2.52 -18.43
CA ILE A 16 -16.41 2.38 -19.10
C ILE A 16 -15.71 1.07 -18.71
N LEU A 17 -15.90 0.62 -17.46
CA LEU A 17 -15.18 -0.52 -16.88
C LEU A 17 -15.93 -1.85 -17.05
N ARG A 18 -17.22 -1.82 -17.42
CA ARG A 18 -18.09 -3.00 -17.60
C ARG A 18 -18.12 -3.60 -19.01
N LYS A 19 -17.46 -3.00 -20.01
CA LYS A 19 -17.46 -3.53 -21.38
C LYS A 19 -16.17 -4.33 -21.67
N PRO A 20 -16.20 -5.67 -21.65
CA PRO A 20 -15.11 -6.45 -22.22
C PRO A 20 -15.08 -6.25 -23.74
N PHE A 21 -14.02 -5.63 -24.25
CA PHE A 21 -13.82 -5.54 -25.70
C PHE A 21 -13.22 -6.86 -26.20
N ARG A 22 -14.01 -7.62 -26.96
CA ARG A 22 -13.49 -8.71 -27.79
C ARG A 22 -12.82 -8.07 -29.01
N ARG A 23 -11.54 -8.37 -29.25
CA ARG A 23 -10.85 -8.00 -30.50
C ARG A 23 -11.68 -8.50 -31.69
N LYS A 24 -12.06 -7.59 -32.60
CA LYS A 24 -12.37 -7.99 -33.97
C LYS A 24 -11.04 -8.34 -34.63
N SER A 25 -10.92 -9.58 -35.11
CA SER A 25 -9.83 -10.01 -35.97
C SER A 25 -9.69 -9.06 -37.16
N VAL A 26 -8.51 -8.47 -37.32
CA VAL A 26 -8.16 -7.71 -38.53
C VAL A 26 -8.04 -8.73 -39.68
N PRO A 27 -8.71 -8.53 -40.83
CA PRO A 27 -8.54 -9.42 -41.96
C PRO A 27 -7.15 -9.23 -42.55
N ASN A 28 -6.47 -10.35 -42.78
CA ASN A 28 -5.20 -10.40 -43.48
C ASN A 28 -5.43 -9.99 -44.95
N SER A 29 -4.82 -8.90 -45.39
CA SER A 29 -4.82 -8.49 -46.80
C SER A 29 -3.82 -9.35 -47.57
N GLY A 30 -4.33 -10.27 -48.41
CA GLY A 30 -3.51 -11.07 -49.30
C GLY A 30 -4.33 -11.76 -50.39
N ASN A 31 -4.21 -11.21 -51.61
CA ASN A 31 -4.40 -11.77 -52.94
C ASN A 31 -5.65 -12.60 -53.28
N GLY A 32 -6.40 -12.08 -54.25
CA GLY A 32 -7.53 -12.76 -54.88
C GLY A 32 -7.14 -13.94 -55.76
N ASN A 33 -8.09 -14.85 -55.92
CA ASN A 33 -8.48 -15.36 -57.23
C ASN A 33 -9.89 -15.96 -57.15
N LEU A 34 -10.61 -15.81 -58.27
CA LEU A 34 -11.97 -16.23 -58.55
C LEU A 34 -12.14 -17.76 -58.48
N SER A 35 -13.28 -18.24 -57.97
CA SER A 35 -14.27 -18.98 -58.79
C SER A 35 -15.44 -19.51 -57.96
N MET A 36 -16.62 -19.44 -58.58
CA MET A 36 -17.91 -20.07 -58.26
C MET A 36 -17.79 -21.55 -57.83
N ASP A 37 -18.63 -22.05 -56.91
CA ASP A 37 -20.00 -22.56 -57.21
C ASP A 37 -20.61 -23.38 -56.05
N SER A 38 -21.90 -23.12 -55.82
CA SER A 38 -23.01 -24.04 -55.51
C SER A 38 -23.01 -25.08 -54.35
N ASN A 39 -24.22 -25.20 -53.79
CA ASN A 39 -24.88 -26.39 -53.20
C ASN A 39 -24.88 -26.60 -51.67
N SER A 40 -25.99 -26.12 -51.10
CA SER A 40 -26.88 -26.75 -50.11
C SER A 40 -26.76 -28.27 -49.90
N VAL A 41 -26.81 -28.71 -48.64
CA VAL A 41 -27.66 -29.81 -48.16
C VAL A 41 -28.03 -29.58 -46.67
N GLN A 42 -29.33 -29.67 -46.39
CA GLN A 42 -29.94 -29.76 -45.05
C GLN A 42 -29.88 -31.19 -44.50
N ASN A 43 -29.74 -31.34 -43.17
CA ASN A 43 -30.55 -32.22 -42.29
C ASN A 43 -29.89 -32.24 -40.89
N ASN A 44 -30.51 -31.70 -39.84
CA ASN A 44 -31.63 -32.19 -39.03
C ASN A 44 -31.35 -33.40 -38.13
N ASN A 45 -31.73 -33.20 -36.86
CA ASN A 45 -32.07 -34.15 -35.79
C ASN A 45 -30.90 -34.79 -35.02
N SER A 46 -30.95 -34.99 -33.70
CA SER A 46 -31.86 -34.60 -32.60
C SER A 46 -31.24 -35.17 -31.30
N ALA A 47 -31.52 -34.53 -30.17
CA ALA A 47 -31.10 -34.93 -28.82
C ALA A 47 -31.76 -36.24 -28.31
N ILE A 48 -31.15 -36.86 -27.29
CA ILE A 48 -31.72 -37.62 -26.13
C ILE A 48 -30.52 -38.11 -25.26
N THR A 49 -30.19 -37.48 -24.13
CA THR A 49 -30.50 -37.76 -22.70
C THR A 49 -29.84 -38.95 -21.99
N THR A 50 -29.21 -38.63 -20.83
CA THR A 50 -29.05 -39.39 -19.56
C THR A 50 -28.09 -40.61 -19.57
N THR A 51 -27.24 -40.93 -18.59
CA THR A 51 -27.27 -40.90 -17.10
C THR A 51 -25.83 -41.02 -16.52
N THR A 52 -25.61 -40.57 -15.28
CA THR A 52 -24.50 -40.94 -14.36
C THR A 52 -24.86 -42.21 -13.56
N PRO A 53 -23.93 -42.96 -12.91
CA PRO A 53 -23.52 -42.65 -11.52
C PRO A 53 -22.10 -43.08 -11.04
N SER A 54 -21.61 -42.30 -10.06
CA SER A 54 -20.80 -42.57 -8.83
C SER A 54 -19.76 -43.71 -8.62
N SER A 55 -18.60 -43.29 -8.07
CA SER A 55 -17.91 -43.69 -6.80
C SER A 55 -17.04 -44.96 -6.63
N GLY A 56 -15.90 -44.77 -5.93
CA GLY A 56 -15.07 -45.78 -5.19
C GLY A 56 -13.57 -45.63 -5.51
N VAL A 57 -12.70 -44.93 -4.75
CA VAL A 57 -12.05 -45.21 -3.44
C VAL A 57 -11.27 -46.54 -3.38
N GLY A 58 -9.94 -46.46 -3.14
CA GLY A 58 -9.14 -47.55 -2.56
C GLY A 58 -7.70 -47.69 -3.06
N PRO A 59 -6.64 -47.61 -2.21
CA PRO A 59 -5.24 -47.36 -2.61
C PRO A 59 -4.32 -48.61 -2.53
N GLN A 60 -3.09 -48.54 -3.05
CA GLN A 60 -1.88 -49.15 -2.45
C GLN A 60 -0.53 -48.84 -3.17
N ASN A 61 0.44 -48.41 -2.36
CA ASN A 61 1.90 -48.61 -2.31
C ASN A 61 2.70 -49.08 -3.55
N SER A 62 3.86 -48.47 -3.77
CA SER A 62 5.16 -49.17 -3.61
C SER A 62 6.35 -48.21 -3.66
N ASP A 63 7.27 -48.45 -2.72
CA ASP A 63 8.63 -47.93 -2.63
C ASP A 63 9.46 -48.27 -3.86
N ASN A 64 10.44 -47.42 -4.18
CA ASN A 64 11.74 -47.95 -4.60
C ASN A 64 12.88 -46.97 -4.28
N SER A 65 13.81 -47.48 -3.48
CA SER A 65 15.11 -46.92 -3.17
C SER A 65 16.11 -47.31 -4.25
N ASN A 66 17.12 -46.48 -4.50
CA ASN A 66 18.41 -46.94 -5.03
C ASN A 66 19.54 -46.00 -4.57
N HIS A 67 20.48 -46.60 -3.86
CA HIS A 67 21.83 -46.12 -3.55
C HIS A 67 22.68 -46.06 -4.82
N TYR A 68 23.66 -45.13 -4.87
CA TYR A 68 25.04 -45.43 -5.29
C TYR A 68 26.05 -44.46 -4.66
N HIS A 69 27.18 -45.06 -4.30
CA HIS A 69 28.43 -44.59 -3.68
C HIS A 69 29.17 -43.47 -4.45
N SER A 70 29.63 -42.41 -3.75
CA SER A 70 31.02 -42.08 -3.38
C SER A 70 32.05 -41.96 -4.52
N ASP A 71 32.61 -40.76 -4.71
CA ASP A 71 34.07 -40.53 -4.57
C ASP A 71 34.42 -39.03 -4.62
N SER A 72 35.38 -38.69 -3.76
CA SER A 72 35.98 -37.38 -3.49
C SER A 72 37.07 -37.05 -4.52
N LEU A 73 37.33 -35.75 -4.77
CA LEU A 73 38.68 -35.16 -4.82
C LEU A 73 38.62 -33.63 -5.05
N ASP A 74 39.16 -32.93 -4.05
CA ASP A 74 39.78 -31.60 -3.93
C ASP A 74 39.82 -30.59 -5.09
N GLY A 75 39.55 -29.33 -4.74
CA GLY A 75 39.80 -28.15 -5.58
C GLY A 75 39.37 -26.84 -4.91
N ASN A 76 40.20 -26.38 -3.98
CA ASN A 76 40.12 -25.14 -3.20
C ASN A 76 39.94 -23.86 -4.07
N ASP A 77 38.92 -23.04 -3.80
CA ASP A 77 39.07 -21.58 -3.88
C ASP A 77 38.03 -20.83 -3.03
N GLY A 78 38.52 -19.87 -2.26
CA GLY A 78 37.78 -19.20 -1.19
C GLY A 78 36.74 -18.22 -1.70
N SER A 79 35.52 -18.32 -1.17
CA SER A 79 34.62 -17.18 -1.06
C SER A 79 33.91 -17.24 0.29
N VAL A 80 34.20 -16.23 1.12
CA VAL A 80 33.57 -16.00 2.40
C VAL A 80 32.11 -15.61 2.14
N ILE A 81 31.16 -16.47 2.49
CA ILE A 81 29.74 -16.11 2.53
C ILE A 81 29.57 -15.16 3.71
N VAL A 82 29.47 -13.87 3.42
CA VAL A 82 29.09 -12.84 4.40
C VAL A 82 27.59 -12.94 4.59
N ASP A 83 27.16 -13.46 5.74
CA ASP A 83 25.77 -13.49 6.19
C ASP A 83 25.25 -12.04 6.31
N MET A 84 24.54 -11.55 5.29
CA MET A 84 23.89 -10.23 5.29
C MET A 84 22.62 -10.26 6.14
N ARG A 85 22.78 -10.38 7.45
CA ARG A 85 21.76 -9.94 8.41
C ARG A 85 21.96 -8.45 8.65
N PRO A 86 20.90 -7.61 8.61
CA PRO A 86 21.04 -6.20 8.93
C PRO A 86 21.49 -6.06 10.39
N ILE A 87 22.71 -5.54 10.59
CA ILE A 87 23.23 -5.10 11.88
C ILE A 87 22.46 -3.84 12.25
N VAL A 88 21.36 -3.99 12.98
CA VAL A 88 20.76 -2.90 13.75
C VAL A 88 21.67 -2.68 14.95
N THR A 89 22.48 -1.62 14.94
CA THR A 89 23.18 -1.17 16.14
C THR A 89 22.15 -0.68 17.16
N PRO A 90 21.99 -1.31 18.34
CA PRO A 90 21.19 -0.76 19.40
C PRO A 90 21.98 0.38 20.05
N VAL A 91 21.32 1.52 20.27
CA VAL A 91 21.83 2.56 21.17
C VAL A 91 21.79 1.98 22.60
N PRO A 92 22.90 1.97 23.37
CA PRO A 92 22.90 1.33 24.67
C PRO A 92 22.19 2.24 25.69
N PHE A 93 21.06 1.76 26.22
CA PHE A 93 20.46 2.28 27.44
C PHE A 93 20.11 1.09 28.34
N ALA A 94 20.40 1.26 29.63
CA ALA A 94 20.55 0.23 30.65
C ALA A 94 19.48 -0.87 30.66
N ASP A 95 19.94 -2.12 30.74
CA ASP A 95 19.15 -3.28 31.13
C ASP A 95 18.57 -3.06 32.54
N ASN A 96 17.26 -2.87 32.63
CA ASN A 96 16.51 -3.14 33.86
C ASN A 96 15.61 -4.35 33.63
N ASN A 97 16.20 -5.51 33.93
CA ASN A 97 15.53 -6.80 33.98
C ASN A 97 14.74 -6.88 35.30
N SER A 98 13.44 -6.58 35.27
CA SER A 98 12.52 -6.85 36.38
C SER A 98 11.08 -7.03 35.86
N ASN A 99 10.62 -8.28 35.85
CA ASN A 99 9.26 -8.71 35.56
C ASN A 99 8.26 -8.17 36.60
N ASN A 100 7.66 -7.00 36.34
CA ASN A 100 6.37 -6.57 36.89
C ASN A 100 5.89 -5.34 36.11
N PHE A 101 5.02 -5.55 35.13
CA PHE A 101 4.62 -4.53 34.13
C PHE A 101 3.35 -3.73 34.49
N LEU A 102 2.93 -3.69 35.75
CA LEU A 102 1.91 -2.74 36.21
C LEU A 102 2.43 -2.00 37.45
N PRO A 103 2.36 -0.66 37.50
CA PRO A 103 2.88 0.08 38.64
C PRO A 103 2.05 -0.21 39.90
N SER A 104 2.73 -0.48 41.01
CA SER A 104 2.15 -0.48 42.34
C SER A 104 1.54 0.90 42.62
N VAL A 105 0.28 0.92 43.07
CA VAL A 105 -0.43 2.13 43.47
C VAL A 105 0.20 2.69 44.75
N VAL A 106 1.20 3.56 44.60
CA VAL A 106 1.68 4.43 45.68
C VAL A 106 1.98 5.82 45.10
N GLY A 107 1.00 6.72 45.26
CA GLY A 107 1.12 8.18 45.36
C GLY A 107 1.94 8.96 44.32
N SER A 108 1.29 9.40 43.23
CA SER A 108 1.51 10.69 42.53
C SER A 108 0.65 10.74 41.26
N SER A 109 -0.16 11.80 41.07
CA SER A 109 -1.06 12.12 39.94
C SER A 109 -1.69 10.92 39.19
N VAL A 110 -3.02 10.75 39.29
CA VAL A 110 -3.75 9.74 38.50
C VAL A 110 -3.34 9.85 37.03
N LYS A 111 -2.59 8.86 36.54
CA LYS A 111 -2.19 8.77 35.14
C LYS A 111 -3.45 8.77 34.30
N SER A 112 -3.50 9.64 33.30
CA SER A 112 -4.63 9.69 32.38
C SER A 112 -4.73 8.36 31.62
N LEU A 113 -5.94 7.92 31.27
CA LEU A 113 -6.16 6.66 30.52
C LEU A 113 -5.31 6.60 29.23
N ILE A 114 -5.05 7.76 28.62
CA ILE A 114 -4.22 7.88 27.41
C ILE A 114 -2.75 7.47 27.61
N GLU A 115 -2.26 7.50 28.86
CA GLU A 115 -0.90 7.14 29.23
C GLU A 115 -0.71 5.62 29.39
N GLU A 116 -1.81 4.87 29.50
CA GLU A 116 -1.77 3.42 29.64
C GLU A 116 -1.29 2.77 28.33
N GLU A 117 -0.28 1.90 28.42
CA GLU A 117 0.30 1.24 27.24
C GLU A 117 -0.69 0.29 26.57
N TRP A 118 -1.62 -0.28 27.32
CA TRP A 118 -2.69 -1.15 26.81
C TRP A 118 -3.91 -0.39 26.27
N PHE A 119 -3.87 0.95 26.28
CA PHE A 119 -4.92 1.80 25.71
C PHE A 119 -4.53 2.31 24.31
N HIS A 120 -5.28 1.86 23.31
CA HIS A 120 -5.02 2.07 21.88
C HIS A 120 -5.86 3.20 21.28
N GLY A 121 -6.51 4.03 22.11
CA GLY A 121 -7.31 5.16 21.64
C GLY A 121 -8.41 4.74 20.67
N VAL A 122 -8.51 5.41 19.52
CA VAL A 122 -9.57 5.19 18.52
C VAL A 122 -9.21 4.15 17.45
N LEU A 123 -8.37 3.18 17.79
CA LEU A 123 -7.95 2.11 16.87
C LEU A 123 -9.17 1.30 16.35
N PRO A 124 -9.34 1.15 15.02
CA PRO A 124 -10.47 0.43 14.46
C PRO A 124 -10.50 -1.05 14.84
N ARG A 125 -11.70 -1.63 14.91
CA ARG A 125 -11.94 -3.02 15.36
C ARG A 125 -11.10 -4.05 14.60
N GLU A 126 -10.93 -3.89 13.30
CA GLU A 126 -10.19 -4.84 12.47
C GLU A 126 -8.68 -4.79 12.70
N GLU A 127 -8.16 -3.62 13.09
CA GLU A 127 -6.75 -3.49 13.49
C GLU A 127 -6.53 -4.13 14.86
N VAL A 128 -7.48 -3.99 15.78
CA VAL A 128 -7.48 -4.73 17.06
C VAL A 128 -7.43 -6.23 16.85
N VAL A 129 -8.29 -6.77 15.96
CA VAL A 129 -8.34 -8.20 15.64
C VAL A 129 -6.98 -8.73 15.18
N ARG A 130 -6.19 -7.92 14.47
CA ARG A 130 -4.83 -8.28 14.04
C ARG A 130 -3.82 -8.29 15.16
N LEU A 131 -3.98 -7.42 16.16
CA LEU A 131 -3.07 -7.34 17.31
C LEU A 131 -3.33 -8.46 18.34
N LEU A 132 -4.58 -8.88 18.51
CA LEU A 132 -4.96 -9.90 19.48
C LEU A 132 -4.87 -11.29 18.84
N THR A 133 -3.76 -12.01 19.09
CA THR A 133 -3.41 -13.24 18.37
C THR A 133 -3.46 -14.50 19.24
N LYS A 134 -3.26 -14.36 20.56
CA LYS A 134 -3.25 -15.45 21.52
C LYS A 134 -4.43 -15.36 22.48
N GLU A 135 -4.88 -16.52 22.97
CA GLU A 135 -5.93 -16.61 23.99
C GLU A 135 -5.60 -15.80 25.25
N GLY A 136 -6.46 -14.83 25.56
CA GLY A 136 -6.33 -13.89 26.66
C GLY A 136 -5.52 -12.62 26.34
N ASP A 137 -5.05 -12.44 25.11
CA ASP A 137 -4.56 -11.14 24.64
C ASP A 137 -5.68 -10.12 24.74
N PHE A 138 -5.38 -8.94 25.29
CA PHE A 138 -6.36 -7.87 25.41
C PHE A 138 -5.78 -6.48 25.23
N LEU A 139 -6.66 -5.56 24.85
CA LEU A 139 -6.40 -4.12 24.85
C LEU A 139 -7.69 -3.34 25.08
N VAL A 140 -7.57 -2.06 25.43
CA VAL A 140 -8.70 -1.14 25.55
C VAL A 140 -8.62 -0.08 24.47
N ARG A 141 -9.79 0.32 23.96
CA ARG A 141 -9.93 1.36 22.96
C ARG A 141 -11.23 2.13 23.13
N GLU A 142 -11.34 3.24 22.43
CA GLU A 142 -12.57 3.99 22.25
C GLU A 142 -13.20 3.67 20.89
N THR A 143 -14.52 3.76 20.83
CA THR A 143 -15.30 3.68 19.59
C THR A 143 -16.43 4.67 19.66
N THR A 144 -16.77 5.30 18.54
CA THR A 144 -17.96 6.15 18.48
C THR A 144 -19.11 5.33 17.91
N ARG A 145 -20.25 5.33 18.59
CA ARG A 145 -21.49 4.69 18.12
C ARG A 145 -22.67 5.60 18.46
N ASN A 146 -23.50 5.92 17.48
CA ASN A 146 -24.63 6.85 17.64
C ASN A 146 -24.22 8.20 18.27
N ASP A 147 -23.10 8.77 17.80
CA ASP A 147 -22.51 10.02 18.30
C ASP A 147 -22.03 10.01 19.77
N GLU A 148 -22.03 8.84 20.42
CA GLU A 148 -21.48 8.66 21.77
C GLU A 148 -20.15 7.90 21.73
N ASN A 149 -19.17 8.37 22.49
CA ASN A 149 -17.91 7.67 22.68
C ASN A 149 -18.07 6.57 23.74
N GLN A 150 -17.70 5.35 23.38
CA GLN A 150 -17.77 4.18 24.23
C GLN A 150 -16.37 3.60 24.42
N THR A 151 -16.00 3.33 25.67
CA THR A 151 -14.79 2.55 25.97
C THR A 151 -15.09 1.07 25.79
N VAL A 152 -14.19 0.36 25.11
CA VAL A 152 -14.33 -1.04 24.74
C VAL A 152 -13.07 -1.81 25.12
N LEU A 153 -13.23 -2.84 25.95
CA LEU A 153 -12.23 -3.88 26.17
C LEU A 153 -12.37 -4.94 25.08
N SER A 154 -11.29 -5.21 24.36
CA SER A 154 -11.25 -6.26 23.33
C SER A 154 -10.33 -7.39 23.78
N VAL A 155 -10.79 -8.64 23.62
CA VAL A 155 -10.10 -9.84 24.12
C VAL A 155 -10.13 -10.94 23.05
N CYS A 156 -9.01 -11.61 22.81
CA CYS A 156 -8.99 -12.86 22.04
C CYS A 156 -9.35 -14.03 22.96
N TRP A 157 -10.52 -14.64 22.74
CA TRP A 157 -11.02 -15.79 23.49
C TRP A 157 -12.04 -16.62 22.70
N GLY A 158 -11.64 -17.74 22.11
CA GLY A 158 -12.47 -18.51 21.18
C GLY A 158 -12.95 -17.67 20.00
N GLY A 159 -12.06 -16.81 19.47
CA GLY A 159 -12.38 -15.69 18.57
C GLY A 159 -12.28 -14.33 19.26
N HIS A 160 -12.60 -13.24 18.57
CA HIS A 160 -12.44 -11.88 19.13
C HIS A 160 -13.72 -11.38 19.78
N LYS A 161 -13.66 -11.07 21.08
CA LYS A 161 -14.78 -10.54 21.87
C LYS A 161 -14.54 -9.07 22.20
N HIS A 162 -15.62 -8.28 22.23
CA HIS A 162 -15.57 -6.85 22.51
C HIS A 162 -16.63 -6.49 23.55
N PHE A 163 -16.20 -5.94 24.67
CA PHE A 163 -17.02 -5.62 25.84
C PHE A 163 -17.07 -4.10 26.00
N ILE A 164 -18.27 -3.54 25.91
CA ILE A 164 -18.49 -2.12 26.21
C ILE A 164 -18.41 -1.94 27.73
N VAL A 165 -17.55 -1.03 28.17
CA VAL A 165 -17.50 -0.61 29.58
C VAL A 165 -18.77 0.17 29.90
N GLN A 166 -19.49 -0.26 30.93
CA GLN A 166 -20.72 0.38 31.37
C GLN A 166 -20.40 1.45 32.43
N THR A 167 -21.13 2.56 32.39
CA THR A 167 -21.10 3.59 33.42
C THR A 167 -22.35 3.50 34.29
N THR A 168 -22.20 3.44 35.61
CA THR A 168 -23.33 3.40 36.55
C THR A 168 -23.94 4.79 36.74
N SER A 169 -25.08 4.86 37.45
CA SER A 169 -25.71 6.15 37.83
C SER A 169 -24.79 7.03 38.68
N GLU A 170 -23.87 6.42 39.43
CA GLU A 170 -22.89 7.09 40.28
C GLU A 170 -21.63 7.52 39.49
N GLY A 171 -21.56 7.21 38.20
CA GLY A 171 -20.41 7.55 37.35
C GLY A 171 -19.26 6.54 37.40
N GLU A 172 -19.44 5.37 38.03
CA GLU A 172 -18.42 4.33 38.12
C GLU A 172 -18.45 3.39 36.90
N PHE A 173 -17.34 2.71 36.63
CA PHE A 173 -17.13 1.84 35.47
C PHE A 173 -17.19 0.36 35.83
N ARG A 174 -17.86 -0.44 35.00
CA ARG A 174 -17.99 -1.90 35.24
C ARG A 174 -18.20 -2.72 33.96
N PHE A 175 -18.00 -4.03 34.11
CA PHE A 175 -18.57 -5.07 33.25
C PHE A 175 -19.70 -5.79 34.02
N GLU A 176 -19.63 -7.12 34.16
CA GLU A 176 -20.38 -7.85 35.18
C GLU A 176 -19.61 -7.84 36.51
N GLY A 177 -20.30 -7.54 37.62
CA GLY A 177 -19.68 -7.52 38.97
C GLY A 177 -19.49 -6.11 39.55
N PRO A 178 -18.41 -5.88 40.34
CA PRO A 178 -18.19 -4.61 41.02
C PRO A 178 -17.93 -3.45 40.05
N SER A 179 -18.17 -2.23 40.52
CA SER A 179 -17.88 -0.98 39.82
C SER A 179 -16.68 -0.27 40.43
N PHE A 180 -16.00 0.53 39.60
CA PHE A 180 -14.76 1.20 39.95
C PHE A 180 -14.77 2.67 39.52
N PRO A 181 -14.15 3.58 40.29
CA PRO A 181 -14.04 5.00 39.94
C PRO A 181 -13.31 5.28 38.61
N THR A 182 -12.40 4.39 38.19
CA THR A 182 -11.60 4.58 36.98
C THR A 182 -11.58 3.33 36.09
N ILE A 183 -11.41 3.52 34.78
CA ILE A 183 -11.24 2.41 33.83
C ILE A 183 -9.97 1.62 34.15
N GLN A 184 -8.90 2.28 34.58
CA GLN A 184 -7.64 1.65 34.98
C GLN A 184 -7.84 0.68 36.14
N GLU A 185 -8.62 1.07 37.16
CA GLU A 185 -8.95 0.19 38.29
C GLU A 185 -9.82 -0.99 37.85
N LEU A 186 -10.83 -0.76 37.01
CA LEU A 186 -11.66 -1.83 36.43
C LEU A 186 -10.80 -2.86 35.68
N ILE A 187 -9.91 -2.42 34.79
CA ILE A 187 -9.05 -3.30 34.00
C ILE A 187 -8.04 -4.03 34.89
N THR A 188 -7.47 -3.33 35.88
CA THR A 188 -6.54 -3.93 36.86
C THR A 188 -7.23 -5.04 37.65
N TYR A 189 -8.43 -4.80 38.16
CA TYR A 189 -9.22 -5.80 38.86
C TYR A 189 -9.55 -7.00 37.95
N GLN A 190 -10.02 -6.75 36.72
CA GLN A 190 -10.38 -7.81 35.78
C GLN A 190 -9.17 -8.70 35.43
N TYR A 191 -8.00 -8.08 35.28
CA TYR A 191 -6.75 -8.76 35.01
C TYR A 191 -6.27 -9.61 36.19
N GLN A 192 -6.23 -9.02 37.39
CA GLN A 192 -5.68 -9.67 38.59
C GLN A 192 -6.60 -10.76 39.16
N SER A 193 -7.92 -10.57 39.10
CA SER A 193 -8.89 -11.54 39.61
C SER A 193 -8.97 -12.82 38.76
N ALA A 194 -8.52 -12.76 37.49
CA ALA A 194 -8.63 -13.83 36.50
C ALA A 194 -10.07 -14.38 36.35
N LEU A 195 -11.07 -13.58 36.72
CA LEU A 195 -12.47 -13.93 36.53
C LEU A 195 -12.89 -13.68 35.07
N PRO A 196 -13.95 -14.34 34.58
CA PRO A 196 -14.55 -14.01 33.31
C PRO A 196 -15.02 -12.55 33.27
N VAL A 197 -14.78 -11.84 32.16
CA VAL A 197 -15.31 -10.47 31.94
C VAL A 197 -16.84 -10.47 31.99
N THR A 198 -17.44 -11.52 31.43
CA THR A 198 -18.85 -11.85 31.63
C THR A 198 -19.02 -13.35 31.77
N SER A 199 -19.99 -13.77 32.58
CA SER A 199 -20.32 -15.18 32.85
C SER A 199 -20.62 -15.94 31.56
N ARG A 200 -21.31 -15.29 30.61
CA ARG A 200 -21.65 -15.87 29.31
C ARG A 200 -20.45 -16.02 28.40
N SER A 201 -19.53 -15.05 28.39
CA SER A 201 -18.40 -15.07 27.45
C SER A 201 -17.30 -16.02 27.88
N GLY A 202 -17.12 -16.23 29.19
CA GLY A 202 -16.01 -16.98 29.76
C GLY A 202 -14.63 -16.35 29.51
N ALA A 203 -14.56 -15.14 28.95
CA ALA A 203 -13.30 -14.54 28.51
C ALA A 203 -12.48 -14.04 29.70
N ILE A 204 -11.20 -14.40 29.74
CA ILE A 204 -10.28 -14.04 30.83
C ILE A 204 -9.12 -13.24 30.25
N LEU A 205 -8.70 -12.19 30.95
CA LEU A 205 -7.55 -11.37 30.56
C LEU A 205 -6.24 -12.05 30.99
N ARG A 206 -5.26 -12.16 30.09
CA ARG A 206 -3.97 -12.80 30.37
C ARG A 206 -2.77 -11.97 29.97
N GLN A 207 -2.83 -11.31 28.82
CA GLN A 207 -1.72 -10.53 28.31
C GLN A 207 -2.20 -9.17 27.79
N PRO A 208 -1.83 -8.04 28.43
CA PRO A 208 -2.07 -6.73 27.84
C PRO A 208 -1.20 -6.58 26.60
N ILE A 209 -1.78 -6.08 25.51
CA ILE A 209 -1.05 -5.73 24.30
C ILE A 209 -0.64 -4.25 24.39
N PRO A 210 0.65 -3.93 24.56
CA PRO A 210 1.11 -2.56 24.60
C PRO A 210 1.05 -1.94 23.20
N ARG A 211 0.88 -0.62 23.15
CA ARG A 211 1.09 0.18 21.93
C ARG A 211 2.50 -0.01 21.40
N GLU A 212 2.64 -0.04 20.09
CA GLU A 212 3.95 -0.09 19.47
C GLU A 212 4.63 1.29 19.45
N ARG A 213 5.97 1.33 19.40
CA ARG A 213 6.76 2.58 19.48
C ARG A 213 6.49 3.60 18.36
N TRP A 214 5.91 3.17 17.23
CA TRP A 214 5.52 4.06 16.12
C TRP A 214 4.16 4.71 16.32
N GLU A 215 3.38 4.27 17.33
CA GLU A 215 2.14 4.91 17.72
C GLU A 215 2.46 6.23 18.43
N LEU A 216 2.33 7.33 17.71
CA LEU A 216 2.58 8.66 18.23
C LEU A 216 1.34 9.18 18.97
N ASN A 217 1.56 10.00 19.99
CA ASN A 217 0.49 10.78 20.57
C ASN A 217 0.09 11.89 19.60
N ASN A 218 -1.21 12.04 19.33
CA ASN A 218 -1.73 13.14 18.52
C ASN A 218 -1.27 14.51 19.03
N ASP A 219 -1.11 14.67 20.36
CA ASP A 219 -0.65 15.93 20.96
C ASP A 219 0.82 16.24 20.68
N ASP A 220 1.64 15.25 20.33
CA ASP A 220 3.04 15.45 19.93
C ASP A 220 3.17 16.02 18.52
N VAL A 221 2.07 16.10 17.77
CA VAL A 221 2.04 16.55 16.38
C VAL A 221 1.30 17.88 16.28
N LEU A 222 2.05 18.98 16.13
CA LEU A 222 1.48 20.29 15.87
C LEU A 222 1.19 20.44 14.37
N LEU A 223 -0.08 20.38 13.98
CA LEU A 223 -0.52 20.69 12.62
C LEU A 223 -0.34 22.18 12.34
N LEU A 224 0.23 22.51 11.18
CA LEU A 224 0.46 23.88 10.71
C LEU A 224 -0.45 24.14 9.50
N GLU A 225 0.11 24.58 8.37
CA GLU A 225 -0.65 24.86 7.15
C GLU A 225 -1.06 23.59 6.39
N LYS A 226 -2.21 23.67 5.72
CA LYS A 226 -2.66 22.64 4.79
C LYS A 226 -1.84 22.72 3.50
N ILE A 227 -1.21 21.61 3.10
CA ILE A 227 -0.37 21.50 1.90
C ILE A 227 -1.00 20.63 0.80
N GLY A 228 -2.08 19.90 1.11
CA GLY A 228 -2.75 19.05 0.14
C GLY A 228 -4.12 18.55 0.59
N ARG A 229 -4.80 17.83 -0.30
CA ARG A 229 -6.07 17.15 -0.05
C ARG A 229 -6.00 15.75 -0.64
N GLY A 230 -6.29 14.75 0.17
CA GLY A 230 -6.36 13.34 -0.24
C GLY A 230 -7.78 12.79 -0.20
N ASN A 231 -7.92 11.49 -0.46
CA ASN A 231 -9.21 10.79 -0.49
C ASN A 231 -9.89 10.71 0.88
N PHE A 232 -9.12 10.61 1.96
CA PHE A 232 -9.61 10.41 3.33
C PHE A 232 -9.69 11.70 4.15
N GLY A 233 -9.04 12.76 3.70
CA GLY A 233 -8.90 14.00 4.45
C GLY A 233 -7.85 14.91 3.86
N ASP A 234 -7.25 15.73 4.70
CA ASP A 234 -6.32 16.77 4.29
C ASP A 234 -4.88 16.39 4.65
N VAL A 235 -3.92 16.93 3.89
CA VAL A 235 -2.48 16.81 4.15
C VAL A 235 -1.99 18.14 4.69
N TYR A 236 -1.30 18.11 5.82
CA TYR A 236 -0.77 19.28 6.51
C TYR A 236 0.75 19.22 6.58
N LYS A 237 1.40 20.38 6.52
CA LYS A 237 2.70 20.55 7.14
C LYS A 237 2.50 20.48 8.66
N ALA A 238 3.42 19.85 9.36
CA ALA A 238 3.37 19.72 10.80
C ALA A 238 4.76 19.83 11.41
N ARG A 239 4.78 19.90 12.75
CA ARG A 239 6.00 19.92 13.55
C ARG A 239 5.85 18.98 14.74
N LEU A 240 6.84 18.11 14.91
CA LEU A 240 6.89 17.21 16.06
C LEU A 240 7.38 17.97 17.29
N ARG A 241 6.60 17.96 18.38
CA ARG A 241 6.92 18.75 19.59
C ARG A 241 8.23 18.32 20.25
N SER A 242 8.48 17.02 20.31
CA SER A 242 9.65 16.44 20.98
C SER A 242 10.98 16.77 20.30
N THR A 243 10.98 16.94 18.98
CA THR A 243 12.22 17.11 18.19
C THR A 243 12.27 18.42 17.40
N ASN A 244 11.18 19.19 17.38
CA ASN A 244 10.99 20.36 16.53
C ASN A 244 11.14 20.09 15.01
N LYS A 245 11.16 18.81 14.61
CA LYS A 245 11.34 18.39 13.21
C LYS A 245 10.05 18.59 12.41
N GLU A 246 10.19 19.10 11.19
CA GLU A 246 9.05 19.24 10.26
C GLU A 246 8.62 17.87 9.69
N ALA A 247 7.32 17.72 9.48
CA ALA A 247 6.68 16.50 8.98
C ALA A 247 5.53 16.82 8.03
N ALA A 248 5.13 15.83 7.23
CA ALA A 248 3.89 15.84 6.48
C ALA A 248 2.87 14.93 7.19
N VAL A 249 1.65 15.42 7.39
CA VAL A 249 0.61 14.68 8.13
C VAL A 249 -0.62 14.52 7.27
N LYS A 250 -0.92 13.27 6.90
CA LYS A 250 -2.19 12.88 6.28
C LYS A 250 -3.20 12.65 7.39
N THR A 251 -4.37 13.26 7.30
CA THR A 251 -5.45 13.10 8.28
C THR A 251 -6.59 12.26 7.71
N CYS A 252 -7.22 11.44 8.55
CA CYS A 252 -8.48 10.77 8.23
C CYS A 252 -9.60 11.42 9.04
N ARG A 253 -10.59 12.00 8.35
CA ARG A 253 -11.71 12.68 9.01
C ARG A 253 -12.60 11.68 9.73
N VAL A 254 -13.20 12.10 10.86
CA VAL A 254 -14.13 11.28 11.66
C VAL A 254 -15.31 10.77 10.83
N THR A 255 -15.78 11.58 9.89
CA THR A 255 -16.93 11.29 9.00
C THR A 255 -16.64 10.22 7.94
N VAL A 256 -15.39 9.78 7.80
CA VAL A 256 -15.04 8.68 6.90
C VAL A 256 -15.60 7.37 7.47
N PRO A 257 -16.33 6.55 6.68
CA PRO A 257 -16.81 5.26 7.14
C PRO A 257 -15.67 4.33 7.58
N ASP A 258 -15.89 3.47 8.57
CA ASP A 258 -14.85 2.62 9.14
C ASP A 258 -14.20 1.70 8.09
N GLU A 259 -14.95 1.21 7.11
CA GLU A 259 -14.41 0.43 5.99
C GLU A 259 -13.35 1.19 5.17
N HIS A 260 -13.49 2.51 5.08
CA HIS A 260 -12.52 3.37 4.40
C HIS A 260 -11.36 3.75 5.33
N LYS A 261 -11.58 3.88 6.64
CA LYS A 261 -10.49 4.07 7.63
C LYS A 261 -9.49 2.91 7.60
N LYS A 262 -9.94 1.68 7.31
CA LYS A 262 -9.05 0.52 7.08
C LYS A 262 -8.04 0.76 5.97
N LYS A 263 -8.49 1.32 4.84
CA LYS A 263 -7.62 1.63 3.69
C LYS A 263 -6.63 2.74 4.04
N PHE A 264 -7.03 3.69 4.89
CA PHE A 264 -6.13 4.71 5.41
C PHE A 264 -5.02 4.09 6.28
N LEU A 265 -5.36 3.27 7.29
CA LEU A 265 -4.35 2.62 8.14
C LEU A 265 -3.49 1.59 7.39
N GLN A 266 -4.02 0.96 6.33
CA GLN A 266 -3.25 0.11 5.44
C GLN A 266 -2.05 0.85 4.82
N GLU A 267 -2.22 2.11 4.42
CA GLU A 267 -1.13 2.94 3.89
C GLU A 267 0.00 3.08 4.91
N GLY A 268 -0.34 3.39 6.16
CA GLY A 268 0.62 3.48 7.25
C GLY A 268 1.34 2.15 7.52
N ARG A 269 0.61 1.03 7.48
CA ARG A 269 1.19 -0.32 7.66
C ARG A 269 2.17 -0.67 6.54
N ILE A 270 1.81 -0.41 5.29
CA ILE A 270 2.69 -0.61 4.13
C ILE A 270 3.96 0.24 4.25
N LEU A 271 3.84 1.49 4.67
CA LEU A 271 5.01 2.38 4.80
C LEU A 271 5.91 2.02 5.99
N LYS A 272 5.36 1.43 7.07
CA LYS A 272 6.10 1.08 8.31
C LYS A 272 7.32 0.18 8.07
N GLN A 273 7.25 -0.63 7.03
CA GLN A 273 8.20 -1.69 6.69
C GLN A 273 9.17 -1.27 5.57
N TYR A 274 9.04 -0.04 5.05
CA TYR A 274 9.89 0.47 3.98
C TYR A 274 10.92 1.47 4.50
N ASP A 275 12.17 1.25 4.12
CA ASP A 275 13.26 2.19 4.38
C ASP A 275 14.17 2.22 3.15
N HIS A 276 13.95 3.22 2.29
CA HIS A 276 14.70 3.40 1.05
C HIS A 276 14.77 4.89 0.70
N PRO A 277 15.90 5.43 0.20
CA PRO A 277 16.06 6.85 -0.09
C PRO A 277 15.02 7.41 -1.09
N ASN A 278 14.52 6.56 -2.00
CA ASN A 278 13.52 6.92 -3.01
C ASN A 278 12.09 6.49 -2.66
N VAL A 279 11.80 6.22 -1.39
CA VAL A 279 10.44 5.98 -0.87
C VAL A 279 10.22 6.92 0.31
N VAL A 280 9.04 7.53 0.40
CA VAL A 280 8.71 8.43 1.51
C VAL A 280 8.77 7.66 2.84
N LYS A 281 9.47 8.22 3.83
CA LYS A 281 9.66 7.59 5.13
C LYS A 281 8.47 7.85 6.06
N LEU A 282 7.92 6.78 6.63
CA LEU A 282 7.01 6.88 7.77
C LEU A 282 7.78 7.33 9.02
N ILE A 283 7.20 8.26 9.77
CA ILE A 283 7.67 8.61 11.11
C ILE A 283 6.80 7.91 12.17
N GLY A 284 5.48 7.89 11.98
CA GLY A 284 4.57 7.19 12.88
C GLY A 284 3.11 7.40 12.53
N ILE A 285 2.22 6.83 13.33
CA ILE A 285 0.77 6.92 13.15
C ILE A 285 0.16 7.36 14.47
N CYS A 286 -0.76 8.33 14.44
CA CYS A 286 -1.49 8.76 15.62
C CYS A 286 -2.90 8.17 15.61
N VAL A 287 -3.17 7.27 16.55
CA VAL A 287 -4.47 6.63 16.75
C VAL A 287 -5.04 6.86 18.15
N GLN A 288 -4.37 7.65 19.01
CA GLN A 288 -4.81 7.86 20.39
C GLN A 288 -6.13 8.64 20.46
N LYS A 289 -6.34 9.59 19.54
CA LYS A 289 -7.61 10.33 19.39
C LYS A 289 -7.88 10.68 17.94
N GLN A 290 -9.10 11.17 17.68
CA GLN A 290 -9.46 11.71 16.38
C GLN A 290 -8.82 13.09 16.13
N PRO A 291 -8.51 13.46 14.88
CA PRO A 291 -8.51 12.60 13.70
C PRO A 291 -7.34 11.60 13.74
N ILE A 292 -7.50 10.43 13.11
CA ILE A 292 -6.37 9.51 12.88
C ILE A 292 -5.37 10.18 11.93
N MET A 293 -4.08 10.07 12.22
CA MET A 293 -3.01 10.73 11.45
C MET A 293 -1.92 9.75 11.01
N ILE A 294 -1.44 9.89 9.78
CA ILE A 294 -0.19 9.25 9.30
C ILE A 294 0.84 10.36 9.17
N VAL A 295 1.94 10.22 9.91
CA VAL A 295 3.03 11.19 10.00
C VAL A 295 4.21 10.67 9.19
N MET A 296 4.64 11.44 8.21
CA MET A 296 5.72 11.10 7.27
C MET A 296 6.77 12.22 7.24
N GLU A 297 7.93 11.93 6.67
CA GLU A 297 8.90 12.98 6.36
C GLU A 297 8.27 14.06 5.46
N LEU A 298 8.60 15.33 5.71
CA LEU A 298 8.22 16.42 4.82
C LEU A 298 9.24 16.49 3.67
N VAL A 299 8.77 16.29 2.44
CA VAL A 299 9.59 16.44 1.23
C VAL A 299 9.33 17.83 0.62
N ALA A 300 10.28 18.74 0.82
CA ALA A 300 10.06 20.19 0.68
C ALA A 300 9.71 20.66 -0.73
N GLY A 301 10.19 20.01 -1.79
CA GLY A 301 9.86 20.37 -3.17
C GLY A 301 8.46 19.97 -3.63
N GLY A 302 7.70 19.27 -2.78
CA GLY A 302 6.33 18.86 -3.07
C GLY A 302 6.23 17.83 -4.19
N SER A 303 5.08 17.75 -4.86
CA SER A 303 4.85 16.78 -5.93
C SER A 303 5.76 17.02 -7.14
N LEU A 304 6.33 15.96 -7.71
CA LEU A 304 7.12 15.98 -8.93
C LEU A 304 6.36 16.63 -10.09
N LEU A 305 5.04 16.42 -10.22
CA LEU A 305 4.23 17.08 -11.25
C LEU A 305 4.31 18.61 -11.18
N SER A 306 4.06 19.20 -10.00
CA SER A 306 4.15 20.64 -9.80
C SER A 306 5.59 21.14 -9.97
N TYR A 307 6.56 20.38 -9.46
CA TYR A 307 7.98 20.70 -9.60
C TYR A 307 8.41 20.78 -11.08
N LEU A 308 8.03 19.80 -11.91
CA LEU A 308 8.34 19.76 -13.35
C LEU A 308 7.75 20.97 -14.09
N ARG A 309 6.50 21.34 -13.78
CA ARG A 309 5.83 22.48 -14.41
C ARG A 309 6.49 23.80 -14.05
N ASN A 310 6.79 23.98 -12.76
CA ASN A 310 7.40 25.20 -12.24
C ASN A 310 8.85 25.40 -12.74
N ASN A 311 9.56 24.31 -13.04
CA ASN A 311 10.95 24.32 -13.50
C ASN A 311 11.11 23.93 -14.98
N SER A 312 10.03 23.99 -15.77
CA SER A 312 10.01 23.49 -17.15
C SER A 312 11.07 24.11 -18.07
N LYS A 313 11.54 25.34 -17.78
CA LYS A 313 12.57 26.03 -18.57
C LYS A 313 14.00 25.74 -18.12
N THR A 314 14.21 25.26 -16.89
CA THR A 314 15.54 25.16 -16.27
C THR A 314 16.06 23.74 -16.16
N LEU A 315 15.18 22.73 -16.24
CA LEU A 315 15.58 21.33 -16.11
C LEU A 315 16.34 20.83 -17.34
N SER A 316 17.56 20.38 -17.11
CA SER A 316 18.41 19.70 -18.08
C SER A 316 18.00 18.24 -18.30
N VAL A 317 18.42 17.66 -19.42
CA VAL A 317 18.19 16.24 -19.73
C VAL A 317 18.77 15.33 -18.64
N LEU A 318 19.98 15.61 -18.15
CA LEU A 318 20.61 14.82 -17.08
C LEU A 318 19.77 14.81 -15.80
N GLN A 319 19.14 15.93 -15.42
CA GLN A 319 18.25 15.99 -14.27
C GLN A 319 16.97 15.17 -14.49
N LEU A 320 16.36 15.25 -15.67
CA LEU A 320 15.18 14.46 -16.02
C LEU A 320 15.46 12.95 -16.00
N VAL A 321 16.61 12.53 -16.55
CA VAL A 321 17.06 11.12 -16.49
C VAL A 321 17.35 10.69 -15.05
N SER A 322 17.95 11.57 -14.23
CA SER A 322 18.20 11.29 -12.81
C SER A 322 16.90 11.10 -12.01
N MET A 323 15.87 11.91 -12.30
CA MET A 323 14.54 11.74 -11.71
C MET A 323 13.90 10.40 -12.11
N CYS A 324 14.04 9.97 -13.36
CA CYS A 324 13.57 8.66 -13.82
C CYS A 324 14.32 7.51 -13.12
N ARG A 325 15.65 7.64 -12.96
CA ARG A 325 16.49 6.69 -12.23
C ARG A 325 16.04 6.55 -10.76
N ASP A 326 15.81 7.66 -10.08
CA ASP A 326 15.38 7.69 -8.68
C ASP A 326 14.02 6.99 -8.49
N ALA A 327 13.06 7.28 -9.38
CA ALA A 327 11.78 6.58 -9.38
C ALA A 327 11.94 5.07 -9.65
N ALA A 328 12.83 4.69 -10.57
CA ALA A 328 13.12 3.27 -10.83
C ALA A 328 13.76 2.58 -9.61
N ALA A 329 14.67 3.25 -8.91
CA ALA A 329 15.29 2.71 -7.69
C ALA A 329 14.25 2.44 -6.61
N GLY A 330 13.34 3.40 -6.38
CA GLY A 330 12.22 3.23 -5.45
C GLY A 330 11.31 2.07 -5.84
N MET A 331 10.94 1.97 -7.12
CA MET A 331 10.07 0.90 -7.60
C MET A 331 10.75 -0.48 -7.62
N MET A 332 12.05 -0.55 -7.88
CA MET A 332 12.85 -1.78 -7.74
C MET A 332 12.85 -2.27 -6.30
N TYR A 333 13.02 -1.36 -5.33
CA TYR A 333 12.90 -1.70 -3.92
C TYR A 333 11.50 -2.21 -3.57
N LEU A 334 10.43 -1.54 -4.04
CA LEU A 334 9.05 -1.96 -3.80
C LEU A 334 8.74 -3.33 -4.43
N GLU A 335 9.21 -3.59 -5.65
CA GLU A 335 9.07 -4.89 -6.31
C GLU A 335 9.74 -6.00 -5.49
N SER A 336 10.93 -5.75 -4.92
CA SER A 336 11.61 -6.71 -4.03
C SER A 336 10.87 -7.01 -2.72
N LYS A 337 9.87 -6.19 -2.37
CA LYS A 337 8.99 -6.36 -1.21
C LYS A 337 7.61 -6.88 -1.60
N ASN A 338 7.43 -7.36 -2.84
CA ASN A 338 6.15 -7.79 -3.38
C ASN A 338 5.06 -6.70 -3.26
N CYS A 339 5.46 -5.43 -3.34
CA CYS A 339 4.55 -4.29 -3.24
C CYS A 339 4.08 -3.85 -4.62
N ILE A 340 2.78 -3.98 -4.87
CA ILE A 340 2.13 -3.40 -6.04
C ILE A 340 1.62 -2.00 -5.67
N HIS A 341 2.18 -0.95 -6.27
CA HIS A 341 1.88 0.44 -5.94
C HIS A 341 0.48 0.86 -6.44
N ARG A 342 0.14 0.52 -7.68
CA ARG A 342 -1.17 0.72 -8.37
C ARG A 342 -1.57 2.15 -8.71
N ASP A 343 -0.89 3.16 -8.18
CA ASP A 343 -1.11 4.57 -8.55
C ASP A 343 0.21 5.35 -8.77
N LEU A 344 1.18 4.73 -9.45
CA LEU A 344 2.45 5.40 -9.77
C LEU A 344 2.23 6.49 -10.85
N ALA A 345 2.53 7.75 -10.51
CA ALA A 345 2.40 8.91 -11.39
C ALA A 345 3.22 10.08 -10.85
N ALA A 346 3.49 11.11 -11.69
CA ALA A 346 4.28 12.27 -11.25
C ALA A 346 3.61 13.05 -10.10
N ARG A 347 2.28 13.01 -9.97
CA ARG A 347 1.56 13.63 -8.85
C ARG A 347 1.77 12.92 -7.50
N ASN A 348 2.12 11.63 -7.54
CA ASN A 348 2.33 10.77 -6.38
C ASN A 348 3.84 10.49 -6.15
N CYS A 349 4.71 11.17 -6.87
CA CYS A 349 6.13 11.25 -6.56
C CYS A 349 6.41 12.61 -5.92
N LEU A 350 7.34 12.68 -4.98
CA LEU A 350 7.79 13.90 -4.33
C LEU A 350 9.24 14.20 -4.71
N VAL A 351 9.65 15.46 -4.62
CA VAL A 351 11.03 15.89 -4.93
C VAL A 351 11.61 16.64 -3.73
N ASP A 352 12.75 16.21 -3.23
CA ASP A 352 13.43 16.91 -2.13
C ASP A 352 14.25 18.11 -2.61
N ASP A 353 14.91 18.79 -1.67
CA ASP A 353 15.75 19.97 -1.91
C ASP A 353 17.01 19.68 -2.74
N LYS A 354 17.38 18.40 -2.89
CA LYS A 354 18.50 17.92 -3.70
C LYS A 354 18.05 17.36 -5.05
N ASN A 355 16.78 17.57 -5.41
CA ASN A 355 16.13 17.04 -6.60
C ASN A 355 16.02 15.51 -6.64
N ILE A 356 16.08 14.85 -5.49
CA ILE A 356 15.90 13.39 -5.39
C ILE A 356 14.40 13.09 -5.42
N VAL A 357 14.01 12.13 -6.27
CA VAL A 357 12.63 11.68 -6.36
C VAL A 357 12.32 10.60 -5.32
N LYS A 358 11.20 10.75 -4.63
CA LYS A 358 10.66 9.76 -3.69
C LYS A 358 9.24 9.33 -4.08
N ILE A 359 8.98 8.03 -4.08
CA ILE A 359 7.64 7.47 -4.29
C ILE A 359 6.78 7.71 -3.03
N SER A 360 5.52 8.09 -3.23
CA SER A 360 4.56 8.43 -2.18
C SER A 360 3.13 8.00 -2.55
N ASP A 361 2.20 8.20 -1.62
CA ASP A 361 0.76 7.85 -1.71
C ASP A 361 0.47 6.36 -1.95
N PHE A 362 0.67 5.58 -0.89
CA PHE A 362 0.47 4.12 -0.88
C PHE A 362 -0.98 3.70 -0.59
N GLY A 363 -1.95 4.64 -0.68
CA GLY A 363 -3.35 4.40 -0.32
C GLY A 363 -4.05 3.35 -1.19
N MET A 364 -3.50 3.02 -2.37
CA MET A 364 -3.98 1.97 -3.26
C MET A 364 -3.15 0.69 -3.24
N SER A 365 -2.00 0.70 -2.57
CA SER A 365 -0.98 -0.34 -2.69
C SER A 365 -1.40 -1.65 -2.02
N ARG A 366 -0.76 -2.75 -2.44
CA ARG A 366 -0.98 -4.12 -1.95
C ARG A 366 0.35 -4.85 -1.83
N GLU A 367 0.44 -5.78 -0.89
CA GLU A 367 1.62 -6.61 -0.64
C GLU A 367 1.31 -8.07 -0.98
N GLU A 368 1.11 -8.30 -2.26
CA GLU A 368 0.66 -9.58 -2.80
C GLU A 368 1.33 -9.73 -4.17
N GLU A 369 1.62 -10.96 -4.61
CA GLU A 369 2.18 -11.19 -5.95
C GLU A 369 1.19 -10.79 -7.06
N GLU A 370 -0.09 -11.10 -6.81
CA GLU A 370 -1.19 -10.82 -7.72
C GLU A 370 -2.41 -10.39 -6.93
N TYR A 371 -3.00 -9.27 -7.34
CA TYR A 371 -4.22 -8.73 -6.73
C TYR A 371 -5.34 -8.62 -7.76
N ILE A 372 -6.46 -9.30 -7.49
CA ILE A 372 -7.68 -9.22 -8.31
C ILE A 372 -8.70 -8.34 -7.60
N VAL A 373 -9.16 -7.28 -8.28
CA VAL A 373 -10.20 -6.39 -7.73
C VAL A 373 -11.55 -7.10 -7.70
N SER A 374 -12.06 -7.38 -6.49
CA SER A 374 -13.38 -7.97 -6.25
C SER A 374 -14.53 -6.95 -6.24
N ASP A 375 -14.32 -5.77 -5.65
CA ASP A 375 -15.38 -4.77 -5.38
C ASP A 375 -15.36 -3.56 -6.31
N GLY A 376 -15.44 -3.79 -7.62
CA GLY A 376 -15.66 -2.75 -8.63
C GLY A 376 -14.52 -1.72 -8.78
N MET A 377 -14.35 -1.24 -10.01
CA MET A 377 -13.25 -0.36 -10.39
C MET A 377 -13.50 1.14 -10.08
N LYS A 378 -13.91 1.50 -8.87
CA LYS A 378 -14.11 2.93 -8.53
C LYS A 378 -12.73 3.57 -8.26
N GLN A 379 -12.44 4.66 -9.00
CA GLN A 379 -11.21 5.48 -8.91
C GLN A 379 -9.92 4.84 -9.47
N ILE A 380 -9.96 4.37 -10.73
CA ILE A 380 -8.74 3.95 -11.43
C ILE A 380 -8.12 5.13 -12.21
N PRO A 381 -6.80 5.37 -12.09
CA PRO A 381 -6.07 6.36 -12.89
C PRO A 381 -5.86 5.85 -14.33
N ILE A 382 -6.94 5.83 -15.12
CA ILE A 382 -7.02 5.11 -16.42
C ILE A 382 -5.80 5.32 -17.32
N LYS A 383 -5.30 6.55 -17.44
CA LYS A 383 -4.19 6.91 -18.35
C LYS A 383 -2.81 6.42 -17.89
N TRP A 384 -2.70 5.98 -16.63
CA TRP A 384 -1.49 5.38 -16.04
C TRP A 384 -1.61 3.87 -15.86
N THR A 385 -2.80 3.30 -16.05
CA THR A 385 -3.09 1.90 -15.71
C THR A 385 -2.86 1.00 -16.91
N ALA A 386 -2.18 -0.13 -16.67
CA ALA A 386 -1.92 -1.16 -17.67
C ALA A 386 -3.23 -1.80 -18.22
N PRO A 387 -3.24 -2.27 -19.48
CA PRO A 387 -4.44 -2.78 -20.13
C PRO A 387 -5.06 -3.99 -19.41
N GLU A 388 -4.27 -4.91 -18.88
CA GLU A 388 -4.74 -6.09 -18.14
C GLU A 388 -5.41 -5.72 -16.81
N ALA A 389 -4.89 -4.71 -16.10
CA ALA A 389 -5.51 -4.17 -14.90
C ALA A 389 -6.83 -3.46 -15.23
N LEU A 390 -6.88 -2.76 -16.36
CA LEU A 390 -8.10 -2.12 -16.86
C LEU A 390 -9.17 -3.14 -17.29
N ASN A 391 -8.78 -4.19 -18.00
CA ASN A 391 -9.67 -5.16 -18.63
C ASN A 391 -10.15 -6.24 -17.67
N PHE A 392 -9.28 -6.69 -16.76
CA PHE A 392 -9.52 -7.86 -15.91
C PHE A 392 -9.43 -7.54 -14.43
N GLY A 393 -9.08 -6.32 -14.03
CA GLY A 393 -8.88 -5.97 -12.62
C GLY A 393 -7.68 -6.68 -11.98
N LYS A 394 -6.80 -7.25 -12.80
CA LYS A 394 -5.61 -7.99 -12.38
C LYS A 394 -4.42 -7.06 -12.27
N TYR A 395 -3.91 -6.91 -11.06
CA TYR A 395 -2.75 -6.09 -10.74
C TYR A 395 -1.57 -6.98 -10.36
N THR A 396 -0.39 -6.64 -10.88
CA THR A 396 0.92 -7.22 -10.55
C THR A 396 1.96 -6.08 -10.57
N THR A 397 3.19 -6.33 -10.14
CA THR A 397 4.28 -5.33 -10.23
C THR A 397 4.55 -4.89 -11.69
N LEU A 398 4.28 -5.76 -12.68
CA LEU A 398 4.38 -5.43 -14.10
C LEU A 398 3.34 -4.42 -14.56
N CYS A 399 2.24 -4.23 -13.82
CA CYS A 399 1.33 -3.12 -14.05
C CYS A 399 1.97 -1.78 -13.66
N ASP A 400 2.78 -1.76 -12.60
CA ASP A 400 3.51 -0.55 -12.20
C ASP A 400 4.65 -0.23 -13.17
N VAL A 401 5.23 -1.23 -13.85
CA VAL A 401 6.18 -0.99 -14.97
C VAL A 401 5.52 -0.18 -16.08
N TRP A 402 4.27 -0.50 -16.44
CA TRP A 402 3.51 0.32 -17.39
C TRP A 402 3.34 1.76 -16.89
N SER A 403 2.93 1.92 -15.63
CA SER A 403 2.78 3.23 -14.99
C SER A 403 4.09 4.01 -14.95
N TYR A 404 5.23 3.32 -14.75
CA TYR A 404 6.57 3.90 -14.80
C TYR A 404 6.91 4.46 -16.19
N GLY A 405 6.53 3.76 -17.27
CA GLY A 405 6.65 4.30 -18.63
C GLY A 405 5.87 5.60 -18.81
N VAL A 406 4.66 5.69 -18.25
CA VAL A 406 3.85 6.92 -18.26
C VAL A 406 4.49 8.02 -17.41
N LEU A 407 5.04 7.68 -16.24
CA LEU A 407 5.79 8.61 -15.39
C LEU A 407 7.01 9.19 -16.13
N CYS A 408 7.79 8.36 -16.83
CA CYS A 408 8.91 8.83 -17.64
C CYS A 408 8.42 9.81 -18.72
N TRP A 409 7.30 9.50 -19.38
CA TRP A 409 6.68 10.43 -20.34
C TRP A 409 6.29 11.75 -19.68
N GLU A 410 5.69 11.74 -18.49
CA GLU A 410 5.36 12.97 -17.75
C GLU A 410 6.60 13.80 -17.43
N ILE A 411 7.70 13.15 -17.00
CA ILE A 411 8.97 13.80 -16.67
C ILE A 411 9.52 14.53 -17.91
N PHE A 412 9.62 13.84 -19.05
CA PHE A 412 10.13 14.44 -20.29
C PHE A 412 9.17 15.45 -20.93
N ALA A 413 7.87 15.26 -20.76
CA ALA A 413 6.85 16.24 -21.12
C ALA A 413 6.76 17.40 -20.12
N LYS A 414 7.63 17.46 -19.11
CA LYS A 414 7.71 18.52 -18.09
C LYS A 414 6.37 18.75 -17.38
N GLY A 415 5.70 17.65 -17.02
CA GLY A 415 4.40 17.65 -16.36
C GLY A 415 3.21 17.82 -17.33
N GLY A 416 3.42 17.50 -18.62
CA GLY A 416 2.35 17.39 -19.61
C GLY A 416 1.32 16.33 -19.24
N THR A 417 0.11 16.45 -19.78
CA THR A 417 -0.98 15.52 -19.49
C THR A 417 -0.91 14.31 -20.44
N PRO A 418 -0.79 13.07 -19.93
CA PRO A 418 -0.81 11.87 -20.77
C PRO A 418 -2.07 11.78 -21.63
N TYR A 419 -1.93 11.29 -22.87
CA TYR A 419 -3.04 11.18 -23.82
C TYR A 419 -3.87 12.47 -23.90
N SER A 420 -3.18 13.61 -24.06
CA SER A 420 -3.80 14.93 -24.08
C SER A 420 -4.92 15.01 -25.14
N GLY A 421 -6.01 15.71 -24.81
CA GLY A 421 -7.19 15.81 -25.67
C GLY A 421 -8.11 14.58 -25.69
N LEU A 422 -7.71 13.44 -25.12
CA LEU A 422 -8.54 12.25 -25.02
C LEU A 422 -9.24 12.14 -23.66
N SER A 423 -10.52 11.77 -23.69
CA SER A 423 -11.24 11.31 -22.50
C SER A 423 -10.70 9.95 -22.02
N ASN A 424 -10.97 9.58 -20.77
CA ASN A 424 -10.52 8.28 -20.23
C ASN A 424 -11.02 7.09 -21.06
N SER A 425 -12.26 7.13 -21.55
CA SER A 425 -12.82 6.08 -22.41
C SER A 425 -12.05 5.95 -23.73
N LYS A 426 -11.80 7.09 -24.41
CA LYS A 426 -11.04 7.11 -25.68
C LYS A 426 -9.57 6.73 -25.49
N ALA A 427 -8.95 7.15 -24.39
CA ALA A 427 -7.58 6.78 -24.06
C ALA A 427 -7.46 5.26 -23.86
N ARG A 428 -8.39 4.66 -23.12
CA ARG A 428 -8.47 3.20 -22.94
C ARG A 428 -8.62 2.47 -24.27
N GLU A 429 -9.54 2.92 -25.13
CA GLU A 429 -9.73 2.34 -26.47
C GLU A 429 -8.42 2.40 -27.29
N LYS A 430 -7.76 3.57 -27.33
CA LYS A 430 -6.48 3.74 -28.03
C LYS A 430 -5.41 2.80 -27.50
N ILE A 431 -5.25 2.71 -26.18
CA ILE A 431 -4.29 1.81 -25.53
C ILE A 431 -4.52 0.36 -25.96
N ASP A 432 -5.77 -0.08 -25.98
CA ASP A 432 -6.15 -1.46 -26.33
C ASP A 432 -5.95 -1.77 -27.82
N THR A 433 -6.12 -0.77 -28.70
CA THR A 433 -5.80 -0.87 -30.13
C THR A 433 -4.30 -0.78 -30.46
N GLY A 434 -3.43 -0.69 -29.45
CA GLY A 434 -1.98 -0.68 -29.62
C GLY A 434 -1.35 0.71 -29.80
N TYR A 435 -2.12 1.79 -29.72
CA TYR A 435 -1.55 3.13 -29.76
C TYR A 435 -0.68 3.40 -28.51
N ARG A 436 0.45 4.07 -28.73
CA ARG A 436 1.36 4.59 -27.67
C ARG A 436 1.64 6.06 -27.93
N MET A 437 1.85 6.81 -26.85
CA MET A 437 2.14 8.25 -26.97
C MET A 437 3.50 8.46 -27.66
N PRO A 438 3.64 9.46 -28.55
CA PRO A 438 4.93 9.82 -29.10
C PRO A 438 5.85 10.39 -28.02
N ALA A 439 7.16 10.31 -28.25
CA ALA A 439 8.17 10.93 -27.40
C ALA A 439 7.94 12.45 -27.30
N PRO A 440 7.99 13.06 -26.11
CA PRO A 440 8.08 14.50 -25.96
C PRO A 440 9.33 15.06 -26.66
N GLU A 441 9.29 16.31 -27.10
CA GLU A 441 10.41 16.97 -27.74
C GLU A 441 11.67 16.97 -26.85
N GLY A 442 12.83 16.65 -27.43
CA GLY A 442 14.11 16.60 -26.73
C GLY A 442 14.32 15.34 -25.86
N THR A 443 13.42 14.36 -25.92
CA THR A 443 13.60 13.06 -25.25
C THR A 443 14.69 12.24 -25.95
N PRO A 444 15.72 11.74 -25.24
CA PRO A 444 16.69 10.81 -25.81
C PRO A 444 16.02 9.53 -26.31
N GLU A 445 16.51 8.99 -27.42
CA GLU A 445 15.94 7.81 -28.08
C GLU A 445 15.95 6.58 -27.16
N GLU A 446 17.00 6.42 -26.36
CA GLU A 446 17.13 5.33 -25.39
C GLU A 446 16.03 5.37 -24.33
N ILE A 447 15.65 6.57 -23.89
CA ILE A 447 14.56 6.75 -22.93
C ILE A 447 13.23 6.37 -23.57
N TYR A 448 12.96 6.84 -24.79
CA TYR A 448 11.71 6.51 -25.47
C TYR A 448 11.60 5.01 -25.78
N ARG A 449 12.71 4.38 -26.18
CA ARG A 449 12.79 2.93 -26.34
C ARG A 449 12.43 2.20 -25.05
N LEU A 450 12.92 2.66 -23.90
CA LEU A 450 12.54 2.10 -22.61
C LEU A 450 11.05 2.31 -22.31
N MET A 451 10.48 3.49 -22.58
CA MET A 451 9.04 3.73 -22.43
C MET A 451 8.21 2.72 -23.25
N LEU A 452 8.61 2.46 -24.50
CA LEU A 452 7.96 1.47 -25.37
C LEU A 452 8.09 0.04 -24.83
N GLN A 453 9.22 -0.32 -24.21
CA GLN A 453 9.40 -1.60 -23.51
C GLN A 453 8.46 -1.72 -22.29
N CYS A 454 8.32 -0.65 -21.51
CA CYS A 454 7.37 -0.60 -20.39
C CYS A 454 5.91 -0.74 -20.86
N TRP A 455 5.59 -0.25 -22.06
CA TRP A 455 4.23 -0.31 -22.63
C TRP A 455 3.97 -1.51 -23.56
N GLN A 456 4.76 -2.59 -23.43
CA GLN A 456 4.41 -3.85 -24.08
C GLN A 456 3.03 -4.31 -23.60
N TYR A 457 2.20 -4.76 -24.55
CA TYR A 457 0.82 -5.15 -24.24
C TYR A 457 0.79 -6.34 -23.29
N GLN A 458 1.56 -7.38 -23.62
CA GLN A 458 1.73 -8.55 -22.76
C GLN A 458 2.64 -8.20 -21.58
N PRO A 459 2.18 -8.39 -20.33
CA PRO A 459 2.96 -8.06 -19.13
C PRO A 459 4.34 -8.72 -19.11
N GLU A 460 4.43 -9.99 -19.47
CA GLU A 460 5.66 -10.80 -19.47
C GLU A 460 6.76 -10.29 -20.41
N ASN A 461 6.42 -9.42 -21.37
CA ASN A 461 7.38 -8.78 -22.26
C ASN A 461 7.91 -7.45 -21.71
N ARG A 462 7.40 -6.98 -20.57
CA ARG A 462 7.88 -5.76 -19.91
C ARG A 462 9.12 -6.10 -19.07
N PRO A 463 10.11 -5.20 -18.99
CA PRO A 463 11.26 -5.40 -18.13
C PRO A 463 10.87 -5.25 -16.65
N HIS A 464 11.49 -6.04 -15.78
CA HIS A 464 11.42 -5.82 -14.32
C HIS A 464 12.22 -4.57 -13.91
N PHE A 465 11.96 -4.06 -12.70
CA PHE A 465 12.53 -2.79 -12.27
C PHE A 465 14.04 -2.82 -12.04
N ASP A 466 14.62 -3.99 -11.77
CA ASP A 466 16.07 -4.19 -11.71
C ASP A 466 16.76 -3.83 -13.04
N ARG A 467 16.22 -4.30 -14.16
CA ARG A 467 16.70 -4.02 -15.52
C ARG A 467 16.44 -2.57 -15.91
N ILE A 468 15.28 -2.03 -15.54
CA ILE A 468 14.94 -0.61 -15.76
C ILE A 468 15.95 0.29 -15.03
N TYR A 469 16.19 0.01 -13.74
CA TYR A 469 17.12 0.77 -12.92
C TYR A 469 18.54 0.70 -13.49
N ALA A 470 19.05 -0.49 -13.82
CA ALA A 470 20.37 -0.64 -14.42
C ALA A 470 20.52 0.15 -15.74
N THR A 471 19.48 0.15 -16.57
CA THR A 471 19.44 0.94 -17.82
C THR A 471 19.52 2.44 -17.52
N MET A 472 18.70 2.93 -16.58
CA MET A 472 18.69 4.34 -16.18
C MET A 472 20.01 4.78 -15.54
N GLU A 473 20.63 3.92 -14.73
CA GLU A 473 21.91 4.18 -14.08
C GLU A 473 23.04 4.34 -15.11
N SER A 474 23.08 3.44 -16.11
CA SER A 474 24.00 3.56 -17.24
C SER A 474 23.78 4.86 -18.04
N LEU A 475 22.53 5.26 -18.26
CA LEU A 475 22.22 6.50 -18.97
C LEU A 475 22.68 7.75 -18.20
N VAL A 476 22.46 7.80 -16.88
CA VAL A 476 22.98 8.89 -16.04
C VAL A 476 24.50 8.97 -16.13
N LYS A 477 25.21 7.84 -16.05
CA LYS A 477 26.68 7.81 -16.18
C LYS A 477 27.14 8.34 -17.52
N SER A 478 26.47 7.97 -18.61
CA SER A 478 26.83 8.42 -19.97
C SER A 478 26.63 9.91 -20.20
N LEU A 479 25.66 10.52 -19.50
CA LEU A 479 25.32 11.94 -19.61
C LEU A 479 26.08 12.82 -18.60
N SER A 480 26.71 12.21 -17.60
CA SER A 480 27.48 12.92 -16.59
C SER A 480 28.83 13.35 -17.18
N PRO A 481 29.29 14.60 -16.94
CA PRO A 481 30.58 15.05 -17.45
C PRO A 481 31.71 14.19 -16.88
N VAL A 482 32.54 13.62 -17.76
CA VAL A 482 33.72 12.85 -17.36
C VAL A 482 34.66 13.79 -16.61
N SER A 483 34.92 13.52 -15.33
CA SER A 483 35.96 14.25 -14.58
C SER A 483 37.28 14.11 -15.33
N PRO A 484 38.03 15.20 -15.60
CA PRO A 484 39.35 15.08 -16.19
C PRO A 484 40.18 14.19 -15.27
N LYS A 485 40.72 13.08 -15.78
CA LYS A 485 41.75 12.33 -15.07
C LYS A 485 42.87 13.33 -14.78
N MET A 486 43.08 13.67 -13.51
CA MET A 486 44.30 14.37 -13.09
C MET A 486 45.46 13.49 -13.58
N ARG A 487 46.22 14.03 -14.54
CA ARG A 487 47.45 13.41 -15.04
C ARG A 487 48.58 13.67 -14.07
#